data_AF-A0A3A4VNI1-F1
#
_entry.id   AF-A0A3A4VNI1-F1
#
_cell.length_a   1.000
_cell.length_b   1.000
_cell.length_c   1.000
_cell.angle_alpha   90.00
_cell.angle_beta   90.00
_cell.angle_gamma   90.00
#
_symmetry.space_group_name_H-M   'P 1'
#
loop_
_entity.id
_entity.type
_entity.pdbx_description
1 polymer ?
#
loop_
_entity_poly.entity_id
_entity_poly.type
_entity_poly.pdbx_seq_one_letter_code
_entity_poly.pdbx_strand_id
1 'polypeptide(L)'
;MTEKRTVNAFRHKLIRDEFRPLLSSERFELPLDTDGVVILSAGPVKVENGKAVESEEDPRNIDRINYGIEIAKRITAGKIGKKTEEVTSEDIVQYGPPLILNALVDSLEGMRLMAKENFPGEKILEVSCTINGSGNTKTQIQVMNTDPRFANAKHFTFISSDYHAPRIARTAAKNLSHKFHFDVIPVPHPQDGNIYRRVKGEIKRIQQYSSRKDITRTVNKKSEGL
;
A
#
# COMPACT_ATOMS: atom_id res chain seq x y z
N MET A 1 -29.31 23.11 -5.91
CA MET A 1 -29.05 21.68 -5.63
C MET A 1 -28.48 21.59 -4.21
N THR A 2 -29.14 20.92 -3.27
CA THR A 2 -28.76 20.98 -1.84
C THR A 2 -27.45 20.23 -1.54
N GLU A 3 -26.62 20.76 -0.65
CA GLU A 3 -25.33 20.18 -0.24
C GLU A 3 -25.44 18.68 0.14
N LYS A 4 -26.53 18.31 0.81
CA LYS A 4 -26.88 16.92 1.16
C LYS A 4 -26.99 15.99 -0.06
N ARG A 5 -27.54 16.47 -1.19
CA ARG A 5 -27.62 15.69 -2.45
C ARG A 5 -26.23 15.46 -3.04
N THR A 6 -25.34 16.47 -3.00
CA THR A 6 -23.96 16.36 -3.49
C THR A 6 -23.12 15.39 -2.65
N VAL A 7 -23.29 15.40 -1.33
CA VAL A 7 -22.61 14.46 -0.41
C VAL A 7 -23.08 13.02 -0.66
N ASN A 8 -24.38 12.79 -0.84
CA ASN A 8 -24.91 11.46 -1.12
C ASN A 8 -24.48 10.93 -2.50
N ALA A 9 -24.45 11.78 -3.52
CA ALA A 9 -23.96 11.41 -4.85
C ALA A 9 -22.49 10.95 -4.80
N PHE A 10 -21.64 11.67 -4.05
CA PHE A 10 -20.24 11.31 -3.87
C PHE A 10 -20.07 9.94 -3.17
N ARG A 11 -20.83 9.66 -2.10
CA ARG A 11 -20.77 8.37 -1.41
C ARG A 11 -21.18 7.20 -2.31
N HIS A 12 -22.28 7.35 -3.04
CA HIS A 12 -22.74 6.33 -3.98
C HIS A 12 -21.70 6.06 -5.06
N LYS A 13 -21.06 7.12 -5.58
CA LYS A 13 -19.98 7.00 -6.55
C LYS A 13 -18.80 6.19 -5.98
N LEU A 14 -18.31 6.54 -4.78
CA LEU A 14 -17.23 5.80 -4.13
C LEU A 14 -17.56 4.31 -3.96
N ILE A 15 -18.76 3.99 -3.47
CA ILE A 15 -19.17 2.60 -3.25
C ILE A 15 -19.23 1.84 -4.58
N ARG A 16 -19.91 2.41 -5.58
CA ARG A 16 -20.18 1.72 -6.85
C ARG A 16 -18.93 1.59 -7.72
N ASP A 17 -18.13 2.65 -7.82
CA ASP A 17 -17.07 2.76 -8.82
C ASP A 17 -15.69 2.37 -8.29
N GLU A 18 -15.52 2.26 -6.96
CA GLU A 18 -14.20 2.03 -6.35
C GLU A 18 -14.25 0.88 -5.33
N PHE A 19 -15.04 0.97 -4.27
CA PHE A 19 -15.07 -0.09 -3.26
C PHE A 19 -15.63 -1.40 -3.80
N ARG A 20 -16.76 -1.39 -4.49
CA ARG A 20 -17.39 -2.63 -4.98
C ARG A 20 -16.48 -3.39 -5.94
N PRO A 21 -15.86 -2.76 -6.96
CA PRO A 21 -14.86 -3.42 -7.80
C PRO A 21 -13.73 -4.05 -6.98
N LEU A 22 -13.06 -3.28 -6.12
CA LEU A 22 -11.94 -3.77 -5.30
C LEU A 22 -12.28 -4.99 -4.43
N LEU A 23 -13.50 -5.05 -3.90
CA LEU A 23 -13.98 -6.17 -3.07
C LEU A 23 -14.44 -7.38 -3.89
N SER A 24 -14.56 -7.24 -5.21
CA SER A 24 -15.11 -8.27 -6.12
C SER A 24 -14.15 -8.73 -7.22
N SER A 25 -13.06 -7.99 -7.46
CA SER A 25 -12.10 -8.28 -8.51
C SER A 25 -10.88 -9.01 -7.94
N GLU A 26 -10.57 -10.19 -8.49
CA GLU A 26 -9.32 -10.90 -8.22
C GLU A 26 -8.17 -10.49 -9.16
N ARG A 27 -8.43 -9.61 -10.14
CA ARG A 27 -7.49 -9.32 -11.22
C ARG A 27 -7.13 -7.84 -11.25
N PHE A 28 -5.85 -7.57 -11.08
CA PHE A 28 -5.20 -6.30 -11.42
C PHE A 28 -4.14 -6.59 -12.49
N GLU A 29 -3.83 -5.59 -13.31
CA GLU A 29 -2.67 -5.66 -14.21
C GLU A 29 -1.40 -5.40 -13.40
N LEU A 30 -0.40 -6.28 -13.55
CA LEU A 30 0.83 -6.20 -12.78
C LEU A 30 1.75 -5.09 -13.36
N PRO A 31 2.11 -4.05 -12.59
CA PRO A 31 3.01 -3.00 -13.06
C PRO A 31 4.45 -3.52 -13.13
N LEU A 32 4.89 -3.95 -14.31
CA LEU A 32 6.24 -4.47 -14.52
C LEU A 32 7.33 -3.39 -14.42
N ASP A 33 6.97 -2.13 -14.58
CA ASP A 33 7.86 -0.97 -14.47
C ASP A 33 8.08 -0.50 -13.03
N THR A 34 7.53 -1.20 -12.03
CA THR A 34 7.71 -0.87 -10.62
C THR A 34 9.17 -0.88 -10.18
N ASP A 35 9.57 0.25 -9.56
CA ASP A 35 10.87 0.48 -8.95
C ASP A 35 10.90 0.19 -7.45
N GLY A 36 9.74 0.04 -6.81
CA GLY A 36 9.63 -0.30 -5.40
C GLY A 36 8.23 -0.73 -4.99
N VAL A 37 8.13 -1.83 -4.24
CA VAL A 37 6.87 -2.31 -3.66
C VAL A 37 6.77 -1.79 -2.23
N VAL A 38 5.82 -0.89 -1.98
CA VAL A 38 5.72 -0.14 -0.72
C VAL A 38 4.66 -0.74 0.19
N ILE A 39 5.08 -1.18 1.37
CA ILE A 39 4.20 -1.71 2.42
C ILE A 39 3.94 -0.60 3.43
N LEU A 40 2.68 -0.14 3.46
CA LEU A 40 2.25 0.88 4.42
C LEU A 40 1.73 0.19 5.68
N SER A 41 2.33 0.47 6.84
CA SER A 41 1.81 0.10 8.17
C SER A 41 1.49 1.33 9.01
N ALA A 42 0.54 1.21 9.93
CA ALA A 42 0.09 2.29 10.81
C ALA A 42 0.19 1.96 12.31
N GLY A 43 0.70 0.78 12.68
CA GLY A 43 0.75 0.35 14.07
C GLY A 43 1.93 -0.56 14.38
N PRO A 44 2.33 -0.63 15.67
CA PRO A 44 3.47 -1.42 16.12
C PRO A 44 3.29 -2.89 15.75
N VAL A 45 4.39 -3.52 15.33
CA VAL A 45 4.49 -4.97 15.23
C VAL A 45 5.17 -5.45 16.49
N LYS A 46 4.54 -6.35 17.24
CA LYS A 46 5.14 -6.92 18.44
C LYS A 46 6.34 -7.78 18.06
N VAL A 47 7.42 -7.66 18.82
CA VAL A 47 8.61 -8.52 18.69
C VAL A 47 8.81 -9.23 20.02
N GLU A 48 8.81 -10.56 20.00
CA GLU A 48 9.07 -11.40 21.17
C GLU A 48 10.19 -12.38 20.83
N ASN A 49 11.21 -12.48 21.69
CA ASN A 49 12.36 -13.37 21.48
C ASN A 49 13.03 -13.22 20.10
N GLY A 50 13.11 -11.99 19.58
CA GLY A 50 13.71 -11.70 18.28
C GLY A 50 12.90 -12.17 17.07
N LYS A 51 11.65 -12.57 17.27
CA LYS A 51 10.69 -12.89 16.22
C LYS A 51 9.53 -11.91 16.25
N ALA A 52 9.07 -11.50 15.07
CA ALA A 52 7.83 -10.76 14.99
C ALA A 52 6.67 -11.69 15.36
N VAL A 53 5.81 -11.21 16.25
CA VAL A 53 4.61 -11.93 16.66
C VAL A 53 3.40 -11.18 16.11
N GLU A 54 2.46 -11.95 15.61
CA GLU A 54 1.19 -11.43 15.15
C GLU A 54 0.51 -10.70 16.31
N SER A 55 0.23 -9.42 16.10
CA SER A 55 -0.63 -8.69 17.03
C SER A 55 -2.04 -9.27 16.89
N GLU A 56 -2.62 -9.80 17.98
CA GLU A 56 -4.03 -10.18 18.02
C GLU A 56 -4.96 -9.03 17.56
N GLU A 57 -4.48 -7.78 17.63
CA GLU A 57 -5.24 -6.59 17.28
C GLU A 57 -5.20 -6.24 15.77
N ASP A 58 -4.20 -6.67 14.99
CA ASP A 58 -4.14 -6.42 13.53
C ASP A 58 -3.27 -7.42 12.73
N PRO A 59 -3.78 -8.63 12.40
CA PRO A 59 -3.06 -9.62 11.57
C PRO A 59 -2.74 -9.12 10.15
N ARG A 60 -3.42 -8.06 9.67
CA ARG A 60 -3.30 -7.58 8.28
C ARG A 60 -1.94 -6.99 7.94
N ASN A 61 -1.09 -6.68 8.93
CA ASN A 61 0.29 -6.28 8.66
C ASN A 61 1.08 -7.45 8.04
N ILE A 62 0.88 -8.67 8.53
CA ILE A 62 1.52 -9.89 8.00
C ILE A 62 1.03 -10.12 6.57
N ASP A 63 -0.29 -10.08 6.37
CA ASP A 63 -0.87 -10.29 5.06
C ASP A 63 -0.36 -9.28 4.02
N ARG A 64 -0.24 -8.00 4.40
CA ARG A 64 0.34 -6.96 3.51
C ARG A 64 1.79 -7.25 3.15
N ILE A 65 2.61 -7.70 4.09
CA ILE A 65 4.02 -8.01 3.82
C ILE A 65 4.12 -9.24 2.92
N ASN A 66 3.41 -10.32 3.26
CA ASN A 66 3.40 -11.55 2.46
C ASN A 66 2.91 -11.29 1.04
N TYR A 67 1.83 -10.52 0.90
CA TYR A 67 1.32 -10.15 -0.41
C TYR A 67 2.27 -9.22 -1.16
N GLY A 68 2.91 -8.27 -0.50
CA GLY A 68 3.95 -7.44 -1.10
C GLY A 68 5.14 -8.24 -1.63
N ILE A 69 5.55 -9.28 -0.90
CA ILE A 69 6.57 -10.24 -1.34
C ILE A 69 6.09 -10.99 -2.59
N GLU A 70 4.84 -11.47 -2.60
CA GLU A 70 4.25 -12.11 -3.78
C GLU A 70 4.26 -11.19 -4.99
N ILE A 71 3.84 -9.92 -4.83
CA ILE A 71 3.86 -8.91 -5.90
C ILE A 71 5.29 -8.68 -6.41
N ALA A 72 6.26 -8.52 -5.52
CA ALA A 72 7.66 -8.36 -5.91
C ALA A 72 8.19 -9.58 -6.69
N LYS A 73 7.83 -10.80 -6.28
CA LYS A 73 8.16 -12.04 -7.00
C LYS A 73 7.51 -12.08 -8.37
N ARG A 74 6.22 -11.75 -8.48
CA ARG A 74 5.50 -11.71 -9.75
C ARG A 74 6.09 -10.68 -10.71
N ILE A 75 6.46 -9.48 -10.21
CA ILE A 75 7.12 -8.44 -11.02
C ILE A 75 8.46 -8.96 -11.53
N THR A 76 9.25 -9.58 -10.66
CA THR A 76 10.53 -10.20 -11.01
C THR A 76 10.33 -11.26 -12.10
N ALA A 77 9.39 -12.18 -11.89
CA ALA A 77 9.03 -13.24 -12.84
C ALA A 77 8.66 -12.67 -14.21
N GLY A 78 7.82 -11.63 -14.25
CA GLY A 78 7.42 -10.95 -15.48
C GLY A 78 8.58 -10.25 -16.20
N LYS A 79 9.52 -9.66 -15.45
CA LYS A 79 10.72 -9.01 -16.02
C LYS A 79 11.67 -10.01 -16.70
N ILE A 80 11.79 -11.23 -16.17
CA ILE A 80 12.72 -12.26 -16.66
C ILE A 80 12.06 -13.39 -17.45
N GLY A 81 10.73 -13.36 -17.63
CA GLY A 81 9.97 -14.36 -18.37
C GLY A 81 9.89 -15.74 -17.69
N LYS A 82 10.00 -15.80 -16.35
CA LYS A 82 9.85 -17.03 -15.56
C LYS A 82 8.45 -17.15 -14.96
N LYS A 83 8.09 -18.34 -14.48
CA LYS A 83 6.94 -18.48 -13.58
C LYS A 83 7.29 -17.97 -12.18
N THR A 84 6.30 -17.53 -11.42
CA THR A 84 6.51 -16.94 -10.08
C THR A 84 7.16 -17.93 -9.12
N GLU A 85 6.77 -19.20 -9.20
CA GLU A 85 7.30 -20.30 -8.40
C GLU A 85 8.75 -20.68 -8.74
N GLU A 86 9.27 -20.23 -9.88
CA GLU A 86 10.65 -20.48 -10.33
C GLU A 86 11.61 -19.32 -9.98
N VAL A 87 11.10 -18.23 -9.42
CA VAL A 87 11.90 -17.06 -9.03
C VAL A 87 12.73 -17.37 -7.79
N THR A 88 14.06 -17.22 -7.91
CA THR A 88 14.98 -17.39 -6.78
C THR A 88 15.27 -16.06 -6.06
N SER A 89 15.95 -16.11 -4.92
CA SER A 89 16.42 -14.91 -4.23
C SER A 89 17.40 -14.11 -5.09
N GLU A 90 18.27 -14.77 -5.85
CA GLU A 90 19.22 -14.15 -6.77
C GLU A 90 18.51 -13.41 -7.91
N ASP A 91 17.43 -13.99 -8.45
CA ASP A 91 16.59 -13.33 -9.46
C ASP A 91 16.00 -12.02 -8.90
N ILE A 92 15.49 -12.03 -7.67
CA ILE A 92 14.93 -10.83 -7.01
C ILE A 92 16.03 -9.79 -6.75
N VAL A 93 17.20 -10.22 -6.28
CA VAL A 93 18.36 -9.35 -6.07
C VAL A 93 18.75 -8.64 -7.38
N GLN A 94 18.80 -9.38 -8.48
CA GLN A 94 19.29 -8.85 -9.74
C GLN A 94 18.23 -8.01 -10.49
N TYR A 95 16.97 -8.46 -10.52
CA TYR A 95 15.93 -7.90 -11.40
C TYR A 95 14.70 -7.38 -10.66
N GLY A 96 14.50 -7.80 -9.42
CA GLY A 96 13.32 -7.47 -8.63
C GLY A 96 13.35 -6.06 -8.00
N PRO A 97 12.18 -5.44 -7.82
CA PRO A 97 12.08 -4.21 -7.03
C PRO A 97 12.38 -4.49 -5.55
N PRO A 98 12.95 -3.53 -4.80
CA PRO A 98 13.01 -3.60 -3.35
C PRO A 98 11.62 -3.61 -2.72
N LEU A 99 11.52 -4.29 -1.58
CA LEU A 99 10.39 -4.23 -0.66
C LEU A 99 10.63 -3.10 0.34
N ILE A 100 9.80 -2.06 0.28
CA ILE A 100 9.95 -0.84 1.05
C ILE A 100 8.98 -0.90 2.24
N LEU A 101 9.50 -1.12 3.42
CA LEU A 101 8.75 -1.16 4.67
C LEU A 101 8.64 0.28 5.21
N ASN A 102 7.46 0.88 5.06
CA ASN A 102 7.21 2.27 5.42
C ASN A 102 6.27 2.33 6.62
N ALA A 103 6.82 2.62 7.81
CA ALA A 103 6.08 2.52 9.07
C ALA A 103 6.66 3.42 10.17
N LEU A 104 6.02 3.41 11.35
CA LEU A 104 6.59 4.00 12.55
C LEU A 104 7.87 3.25 12.94
N VAL A 105 8.82 3.95 13.58
CA VAL A 105 10.11 3.37 14.03
C VAL A 105 9.90 2.05 14.78
N ASP A 106 8.99 2.04 15.76
CA ASP A 106 8.72 0.87 16.62
C ASP A 106 8.09 -0.31 15.86
N SER A 107 7.63 -0.11 14.62
CA SER A 107 7.05 -1.16 13.78
C SER A 107 8.06 -1.75 12.80
N LEU A 108 9.12 -1.02 12.47
CA LEU A 108 10.04 -1.38 11.38
C LEU A 108 10.78 -2.69 11.67
N GLU A 109 11.28 -2.87 12.89
CA GLU A 109 12.02 -4.08 13.26
C GLU A 109 11.17 -5.34 13.06
N GLY A 110 9.94 -5.35 13.58
CA GLY A 110 9.03 -6.48 13.39
C GLY A 110 8.71 -6.73 11.92
N MET A 111 8.41 -5.68 11.15
CA MET A 111 8.15 -5.81 9.71
C MET A 111 9.36 -6.40 8.96
N ARG A 112 10.58 -5.95 9.31
CA ARG A 112 11.82 -6.45 8.71
C ARG A 112 12.04 -7.91 9.04
N LEU A 113 11.82 -8.33 10.29
CA LEU A 113 11.97 -9.72 10.71
C LEU A 113 11.03 -10.63 9.90
N MET A 114 9.75 -10.25 9.76
CA MET A 114 8.78 -11.01 8.94
C MET A 114 9.19 -11.08 7.47
N ALA A 115 9.61 -9.96 6.90
CA ALA A 115 9.98 -9.92 5.49
C ALA A 115 11.25 -10.75 5.21
N LYS A 116 12.23 -10.75 6.11
CA LYS A 116 13.50 -11.49 5.95
C LYS A 116 13.33 -13.01 5.91
N GLU A 117 12.23 -13.56 6.41
CA GLU A 117 11.97 -15.01 6.35
C GLU A 117 11.74 -15.48 4.91
N ASN A 118 11.22 -14.61 4.03
CA ASN A 118 10.75 -15.00 2.70
C ASN A 118 11.22 -14.08 1.55
N PHE A 119 12.11 -13.12 1.85
CA PHE A 119 12.60 -12.13 0.90
C PHE A 119 14.09 -11.80 1.14
N PRO A 120 14.90 -11.59 0.08
CA PRO A 120 16.33 -11.30 0.25
C PRO A 120 16.53 -10.01 1.04
N GLY A 121 17.30 -10.10 2.14
CA GLY A 121 17.46 -9.02 3.11
C GLY A 121 18.02 -7.72 2.52
N GLU A 122 18.89 -7.81 1.52
CA GLU A 122 19.46 -6.67 0.79
C GLU A 122 18.45 -5.90 -0.08
N LYS A 123 17.30 -6.50 -0.39
CA LYS A 123 16.19 -5.85 -1.10
C LYS A 123 15.11 -5.33 -0.14
N ILE A 124 15.33 -5.38 1.17
CA ILE A 124 14.41 -4.81 2.16
C ILE A 124 14.91 -3.43 2.54
N LEU A 125 14.09 -2.40 2.30
CA LEU A 125 14.38 -1.02 2.66
C LEU A 125 13.43 -0.56 3.77
N GLU A 126 13.98 -0.18 4.91
CA GLU A 126 13.21 0.42 6.00
C GLU A 126 13.14 1.93 5.81
N VAL A 127 11.93 2.49 5.91
CA VAL A 127 11.65 3.92 5.81
C VAL A 127 10.76 4.31 7.00
N SER A 128 11.30 5.12 7.91
CA SER A 128 10.50 5.63 9.02
C SER A 128 9.60 6.78 8.55
N CYS A 129 8.31 6.70 8.86
CA CYS A 129 7.35 7.78 8.64
C CYS A 129 7.10 8.65 9.88
N THR A 130 7.89 8.45 10.94
CA THR A 130 7.78 9.19 12.19
C THR A 130 8.24 10.63 11.99
N ILE A 131 7.28 11.55 11.92
CA ILE A 131 7.52 12.99 11.90
C ILE A 131 6.93 13.56 13.20
N ASN A 132 7.79 14.15 14.04
CA ASN A 132 7.41 14.70 15.35
C ASN A 132 6.68 13.67 16.25
N GLY A 133 7.14 12.42 16.26
CA GLY A 133 6.56 11.37 17.11
C GLY A 133 5.24 10.78 16.61
N SER A 134 4.79 11.13 15.40
CA SER A 134 3.56 10.60 14.81
C SER A 134 3.75 10.17 13.36
N GLY A 135 2.91 9.26 12.88
CA GLY A 135 2.94 8.78 11.51
C GLY A 135 1.54 8.44 10.99
N ASN A 136 1.31 8.70 9.71
CA ASN A 136 0.08 8.35 9.01
C ASN A 136 0.37 8.24 7.50
N THR A 137 -0.63 7.85 6.70
CA THR A 137 -0.49 7.68 5.25
C THR A 137 0.13 8.91 4.55
N LYS A 138 -0.19 10.13 4.99
CA LYS A 138 0.39 11.35 4.40
C LYS A 138 1.87 11.47 4.72
N THR A 139 2.27 11.27 5.98
CA THR A 139 3.69 11.33 6.36
C THR A 139 4.48 10.20 5.70
N GLN A 140 3.91 9.00 5.58
CA GLN A 140 4.49 7.87 4.84
C GLN A 140 4.82 8.26 3.39
N ILE A 141 3.90 8.93 2.68
CA ILE A 141 4.14 9.39 1.31
C ILE A 141 5.14 10.55 1.26
N GLN A 142 5.10 11.46 2.23
CA GLN A 142 6.02 12.59 2.28
C GLN A 142 7.47 12.15 2.47
N VAL A 143 7.74 11.20 3.35
CA VAL A 143 9.11 10.69 3.56
C VAL A 143 9.66 10.01 2.29
N MET A 144 8.80 9.32 1.53
CA MET A 144 9.18 8.73 0.23
C MET A 144 9.64 9.79 -0.78
N ASN A 145 9.03 10.98 -0.79
CA ASN A 145 9.43 12.05 -1.71
C ASN A 145 10.83 12.59 -1.42
N THR A 146 11.24 12.58 -0.15
CA THR A 146 12.47 13.19 0.32
C THR A 146 13.60 12.20 0.53
N ASP A 147 13.32 10.89 0.52
CA ASP A 147 14.33 9.86 0.70
C ASP A 147 15.26 9.79 -0.53
N PRO A 148 16.57 10.03 -0.37
CA PRO A 148 17.52 10.06 -1.49
C PRO A 148 17.65 8.71 -2.19
N ARG A 149 17.34 7.59 -1.51
CA ARG A 149 17.33 6.25 -2.12
C ARG A 149 16.33 6.14 -3.27
N PHE A 150 15.32 7.02 -3.30
CA PHE A 150 14.23 7.04 -4.28
C PHE A 150 14.35 8.18 -5.29
N ALA A 151 15.48 8.89 -5.34
CA ALA A 151 15.65 10.05 -6.20
C ALA A 151 15.37 9.75 -7.69
N ASN A 152 15.76 8.56 -8.14
CA ASN A 152 15.67 8.09 -9.53
C ASN A 152 14.48 7.14 -9.80
N ALA A 153 13.69 6.80 -8.77
CA ALA A 153 12.51 5.97 -8.97
C ALA A 153 11.46 6.73 -9.82
N LYS A 154 10.71 5.98 -10.61
CA LYS A 154 9.62 6.47 -11.47
C LYS A 154 8.29 5.85 -11.09
N HIS A 155 8.25 4.61 -10.59
CA HIS A 155 7.01 3.93 -10.26
C HIS A 155 7.05 3.24 -8.88
N PHE A 156 6.09 3.56 -8.00
CA PHE A 156 5.83 2.81 -6.77
C PHE A 156 4.52 2.02 -6.77
N THR A 157 4.57 0.76 -6.34
CA THR A 157 3.36 -0.05 -6.12
C THR A 157 3.05 -0.11 -4.64
N PHE A 158 1.95 0.50 -4.21
CA PHE A 158 1.54 0.49 -2.81
C PHE A 158 0.68 -0.74 -2.50
N ILE A 159 1.04 -1.46 -1.44
CA ILE A 159 0.23 -2.57 -0.92
C ILE A 159 -0.60 -2.09 0.26
N SER A 160 -1.89 -2.39 0.23
CA SER A 160 -2.81 -2.04 1.33
C SER A 160 -3.94 -3.04 1.50
N SER A 161 -4.69 -2.94 2.59
CA SER A 161 -5.98 -3.63 2.66
C SER A 161 -6.97 -3.06 1.65
N ASP A 162 -7.83 -3.92 1.11
CA ASP A 162 -8.92 -3.60 0.18
C ASP A 162 -9.72 -2.34 0.52
N TYR A 163 -10.20 -2.19 1.75
CA TYR A 163 -10.98 -1.03 2.15
C TYR A 163 -10.14 0.25 2.29
N HIS A 164 -8.82 0.16 2.43
CA HIS A 164 -7.94 1.33 2.55
C HIS A 164 -7.44 1.86 1.19
N ALA A 165 -7.41 1.02 0.16
CA ALA A 165 -6.84 1.36 -1.14
C ALA A 165 -7.38 2.69 -1.74
N PRO A 166 -8.70 2.97 -1.76
CA PRO A 166 -9.22 4.23 -2.31
C PRO A 166 -8.71 5.49 -1.61
N ARG A 167 -8.46 5.41 -0.29
CA ARG A 167 -7.92 6.54 0.47
C ARG A 167 -6.44 6.72 0.22
N ILE A 168 -5.68 5.63 0.11
CA ILE A 168 -4.25 5.70 -0.20
C ILE A 168 -4.02 6.28 -1.59
N ALA A 169 -4.77 5.83 -2.60
CA ALA A 169 -4.66 6.35 -3.97
C ALA A 169 -4.87 7.88 -4.01
N ARG A 170 -5.87 8.39 -3.30
CA ARG A 170 -6.10 9.85 -3.18
C ARG A 170 -5.02 10.58 -2.40
N THR A 171 -4.44 9.93 -1.39
CA THR A 171 -3.37 10.52 -0.60
C THR A 171 -2.09 10.61 -1.43
N ALA A 172 -1.76 9.54 -2.18
CA ALA A 172 -0.64 9.48 -3.11
C ALA A 172 -0.82 10.49 -4.24
N ALA A 173 -1.96 10.51 -4.92
CA ALA A 173 -2.25 11.51 -5.96
C ALA A 173 -2.12 12.96 -5.49
N LYS A 174 -2.33 13.23 -4.20
CA LYS A 174 -2.21 14.57 -3.63
C LYS A 174 -0.79 14.92 -3.21
N ASN A 175 -0.07 13.97 -2.61
CA ASN A 175 1.14 14.25 -1.85
C ASN A 175 2.39 13.63 -2.46
N LEU A 176 2.28 12.62 -3.32
CA LEU A 176 3.41 12.02 -4.01
C LEU A 176 3.87 12.98 -5.12
N SER A 177 5.19 13.13 -5.30
CA SER A 177 5.74 13.98 -6.35
C SER A 177 5.27 13.54 -7.73
N HIS A 178 4.97 14.50 -8.60
CA HIS A 178 4.48 14.26 -9.98
C HIS A 178 5.48 13.51 -10.87
N LYS A 179 6.75 13.40 -10.43
CA LYS A 179 7.75 12.56 -11.10
C LYS A 179 7.52 11.05 -10.89
N PHE A 180 6.73 10.69 -9.89
CA PHE A 180 6.41 9.30 -9.57
C PHE A 180 5.01 8.94 -10.09
N HIS A 181 4.95 7.85 -10.84
CA HIS A 181 3.75 7.06 -11.07
C HIS A 181 3.51 6.12 -9.89
N PHE A 182 2.26 5.73 -9.71
CA PHE A 182 1.92 4.74 -8.69
C PHE A 182 0.65 3.98 -8.99
N ASP A 183 0.60 2.77 -8.46
CA ASP A 183 -0.61 1.95 -8.33
C ASP A 183 -0.84 1.58 -6.87
N VAL A 184 -2.09 1.24 -6.53
CA VAL A 184 -2.45 0.74 -5.20
C VAL A 184 -3.10 -0.61 -5.35
N ILE A 185 -2.39 -1.67 -4.97
CA ILE A 185 -2.87 -3.04 -5.05
C ILE A 185 -3.41 -3.45 -3.69
N PRO A 186 -4.72 -3.79 -3.59
CA PRO A 186 -5.29 -4.30 -2.36
C PRO A 186 -4.86 -5.74 -2.10
N VAL A 187 -4.63 -6.09 -0.83
CA VAL A 187 -4.52 -7.47 -0.38
C VAL A 187 -5.91 -8.11 -0.48
N PRO A 188 -6.05 -9.26 -1.17
CA PRO A 188 -7.32 -9.96 -1.25
C PRO A 188 -7.63 -10.59 0.11
N HIS A 189 -8.69 -10.09 0.77
CA HIS A 189 -9.19 -10.69 2.00
C HIS A 189 -10.59 -11.27 1.79
N PRO A 190 -10.90 -12.42 2.41
CA PRO A 190 -12.28 -12.86 2.54
C PRO A 190 -13.12 -11.76 3.18
N GLN A 191 -14.31 -11.53 2.61
CA GLN A 191 -15.23 -10.52 3.10
C GLN A 191 -15.76 -10.94 4.47
N ASP A 192 -15.24 -10.33 5.55
CA ASP A 192 -15.76 -10.54 6.90
C ASP A 192 -17.03 -9.70 7.15
N GLY A 193 -17.82 -10.05 8.17
CA GLY A 193 -19.02 -9.29 8.53
C GLY A 193 -18.77 -7.83 8.93
N ASN A 194 -17.50 -7.44 9.12
CA ASN A 194 -17.09 -6.09 9.49
C ASN A 194 -16.70 -5.22 8.29
N ILE A 195 -16.59 -5.77 7.07
CA ILE A 195 -16.17 -4.99 5.90
C ILE A 195 -17.05 -3.77 5.66
N TYR A 196 -18.38 -3.92 5.79
CA TYR A 196 -19.31 -2.80 5.59
C TYR A 196 -19.04 -1.66 6.57
N ARG A 197 -18.73 -1.98 7.84
CA ARG A 197 -18.39 -0.97 8.86
C ARG A 197 -17.07 -0.27 8.52
N ARG A 198 -16.07 -1.01 8.03
CA ARG A 198 -14.77 -0.45 7.61
C ARG A 198 -14.92 0.47 6.39
N VAL A 199 -15.62 0.02 5.35
CA VAL A 199 -15.92 0.82 4.15
C VAL A 199 -16.68 2.11 4.52
N LYS A 200 -17.70 2.02 5.38
CA LYS A 200 -18.43 3.20 5.87
C LYS A 200 -17.51 4.18 6.62
N GLY A 201 -16.57 3.66 7.41
CA GLY A 201 -15.53 4.45 8.08
C GLY A 201 -14.60 5.17 7.09
N GLU A 202 -14.12 4.46 6.08
CA GLU A 202 -13.23 5.01 5.05
C GLU A 202 -13.93 6.05 4.19
N ILE A 203 -15.21 5.87 3.83
CA ILE A 203 -15.99 6.88 3.12
C ILE A 203 -16.06 8.18 3.92
N LYS A 204 -16.32 8.09 5.23
CA LYS A 204 -16.34 9.29 6.11
C LYS A 204 -14.97 9.96 6.15
N ARG A 205 -13.89 9.19 6.27
CA ARG A 205 -12.51 9.71 6.26
C ARG A 205 -12.17 10.38 4.93
N ILE A 206 -12.49 9.74 3.79
CA ILE A 206 -12.27 10.31 2.45
C ILE A 206 -13.02 11.64 2.30
N GLN A 207 -14.27 11.72 2.75
CA GLN A 207 -15.04 12.97 2.72
C GLN A 207 -14.39 14.07 3.55
N GLN A 208 -14.04 13.76 4.81
CA GLN A 208 -13.44 14.70 5.75
C GLN A 208 -12.07 15.19 5.27
N TYR A 209 -11.21 14.30 4.79
CA TYR A 209 -9.87 14.66 4.31
C TYR A 209 -9.93 15.39 2.96
N SER A 210 -10.88 15.03 2.09
CA SER A 210 -11.10 15.78 0.84
C SER A 210 -11.58 17.20 1.13
N SER A 211 -12.47 17.41 2.10
CA SER A 211 -12.93 18.77 2.47
C SER A 211 -11.83 19.61 3.09
N ARG A 212 -10.89 18.98 3.80
CA ARG A 212 -9.67 19.62 4.34
C ARG A 212 -8.56 19.81 3.31
N LYS A 213 -8.73 19.32 2.08
CA LYS A 213 -7.71 19.29 1.01
C LYS A 213 -6.46 18.48 1.34
N ASP A 214 -6.54 17.56 2.29
CA ASP A 214 -5.45 16.64 2.65
C ASP A 214 -5.23 15.53 1.63
N ILE A 215 -6.28 15.18 0.87
CA ILE A 215 -6.28 14.19 -0.21
C ILE A 215 -7.03 14.74 -1.42
N THR A 216 -6.81 14.20 -2.62
CA THR A 216 -7.62 14.56 -3.79
C THR A 216 -9.04 14.00 -3.66
N ARG A 217 -10.03 14.70 -4.22
CA ARG A 217 -11.41 14.21 -4.23
C ARG A 217 -11.63 13.11 -5.28
N THR A 218 -10.91 13.21 -6.39
CA THR A 218 -10.93 12.28 -7.53
C THR A 218 -9.51 11.79 -7.80
N VAL A 219 -9.40 10.52 -8.17
CA VAL A 219 -8.16 9.95 -8.72
C VAL A 219 -8.38 9.81 -10.23
N ASN A 220 -7.42 10.25 -11.03
CA ASN A 220 -7.54 10.17 -12.48
C ASN A 220 -7.13 8.75 -12.91
N LYS A 221 -8.11 7.97 -13.39
CA LYS A 221 -7.92 6.58 -13.90
C LYS A 221 -6.89 6.40 -15.02
N LYS A 222 -6.30 7.48 -15.55
CA LYS A 222 -5.25 7.38 -16.60
C LYS A 222 -3.90 6.88 -16.07
N SER A 223 -3.78 6.70 -14.76
CA SER A 223 -2.59 6.17 -14.09
C SER A 223 -2.86 4.89 -13.31
N GLU A 224 -3.92 4.14 -13.61
CA GLU A 224 -4.42 3.11 -12.69
C GLU A 224 -4.71 1.78 -13.38
N GLY A 225 -3.89 0.77 -13.10
CA GLY A 225 -4.24 -0.65 -13.24
C GLY A 225 -5.22 -1.09 -12.15
N LEU A 226 -6.41 -0.47 -12.12
CA LEU A 226 -7.56 -0.85 -11.28
C LEU A 226 -8.70 -1.44 -12.12
#